data_AF-A0A103XGZ4-F1
#
_entry.id   AF-A0A103XGZ4-F1
#
_cell.length_a   1.000
_cell.length_b   1.000
_cell.length_c   1.000
_cell.angle_alpha   90.00
_cell.angle_beta   90.00
_cell.angle_gamma   90.00
#
_symmetry.space_group_name_H-M   'P 1'
#
loop_
_entity.id
_entity.type
_entity.pdbx_description
1 polymer ?
#
loop_
_entity_poly.entity_id
_entity_poly.type
_entity_poly.pdbx_seq_one_letter_code
_entity_poly.pdbx_strand_id
1 'polypeptide(L)'
;MPTSSVKEVLPSPLDSTSQQPPLFDGTTRLYTNYQCPFAQRVWITRNYKVPSLEHDNKIIGESLDLVKYVDAHFEGPSLLPDDPAKREFAEDLLTYTNTFNGTVFSSFKGDTVKEAGVAFDYLESALQKFEGPFFLGEVSLVFLKEVFKYDITSGRPKLATWIEELNKIDAYVETKCDPDYVVQMLYLNYQCPVAQRAWITRNYKGLQEKIKLVPIDLANKPIWYKEKVCPENKVPSLEDDNKIIVDSIEMVKYIDAHFEGPALLPQEAAKREFAEDLLAYTNTFIATAYASFKGDPAKEAGAAFDYLESALEKFEGPFLLGEVMSLVDIVYIPFVERVDIFLKEVYKYDISSGRPKVAKWIEELNKIDAYLDTKVDPDFVVQMYKKRYLGQSSN
;
A
#
# COMPACT_ATOMS: atom_id res chain seq x y z
N MET A 1 -9.60 5.72 21.94
CA MET A 1 -10.92 5.46 21.34
C MET A 1 -10.66 5.08 19.90
N PRO A 2 -11.01 3.86 19.46
CA PRO A 2 -10.80 3.50 18.06
C PRO A 2 -11.73 4.38 17.21
N THR A 3 -11.11 5.06 16.25
CA THR A 3 -11.77 5.88 15.23
C THR A 3 -12.82 5.05 14.51
N SER A 4 -14.04 5.58 14.35
CA SER A 4 -15.11 4.90 13.60
C SER A 4 -14.59 4.47 12.24
N SER A 5 -14.62 3.17 11.95
CA SER A 5 -14.23 2.65 10.64
C SER A 5 -15.17 3.23 9.57
N VAL A 6 -14.64 4.11 8.74
CA VAL A 6 -15.30 4.46 7.48
C VAL A 6 -15.16 3.21 6.62
N LYS A 7 -16.29 2.58 6.28
CA LYS A 7 -16.32 1.37 5.45
C LYS A 7 -15.64 1.66 4.11
N GLU A 8 -14.47 1.06 3.88
CA GLU A 8 -13.68 1.26 2.68
C GLU A 8 -14.46 0.75 1.45
N VAL A 9 -14.54 1.56 0.39
CA VAL A 9 -15.14 1.12 -0.88
C VAL A 9 -14.13 0.19 -1.56
N LEU A 10 -14.47 -1.10 -1.63
CA LEU A 10 -13.57 -2.11 -2.18
C LEU A 10 -13.44 -1.96 -3.71
N PRO A 11 -12.21 -1.92 -4.26
CA PRO A 11 -11.99 -1.95 -5.70
C PRO A 11 -12.55 -3.23 -6.35
N SER A 12 -13.03 -3.14 -7.60
CA SER A 12 -13.46 -4.31 -8.37
C SER A 12 -12.26 -5.19 -8.77
N PRO A 13 -12.41 -6.53 -8.83
CA PRO A 13 -11.36 -7.42 -9.31
C PRO A 13 -10.88 -7.09 -10.73
N LEU A 14 -9.57 -7.11 -10.94
CA LEU A 14 -8.95 -6.90 -12.25
C LEU A 14 -8.88 -8.23 -13.02
N ASP A 15 -9.32 -8.20 -14.27
CA ASP A 15 -9.32 -9.34 -15.22
C ASP A 15 -8.31 -9.15 -16.36
N SER A 16 -8.23 -10.11 -17.30
CA SER A 16 -7.28 -10.04 -18.43
C SER A 16 -7.55 -8.94 -19.45
N THR A 17 -8.72 -8.29 -19.40
CA THR A 17 -9.10 -7.17 -20.28
C THR A 17 -8.98 -5.81 -19.60
N SER A 18 -8.85 -5.81 -18.27
CA SER A 18 -8.83 -4.62 -17.45
C SER A 18 -7.62 -3.74 -17.79
N GLN A 19 -7.90 -2.52 -18.23
CA GLN A 19 -6.91 -1.45 -18.30
C GLN A 19 -6.79 -0.76 -16.93
N GLN A 20 -5.69 -0.06 -16.72
CA GLN A 20 -5.47 0.70 -15.49
C GLN A 20 -6.59 1.77 -15.30
N PRO A 21 -7.13 1.99 -14.08
CA PRO A 21 -8.30 2.86 -13.86
C PRO A 21 -8.12 4.35 -14.27
N PRO A 22 -9.16 5.06 -14.76
CA PRO A 22 -9.11 6.48 -15.16
C PRO A 22 -9.43 7.49 -14.03
N LEU A 23 -9.03 8.76 -14.22
CA LEU A 23 -8.77 9.76 -13.14
C LEU A 23 -9.85 10.84 -12.82
N PHE A 24 -10.99 11.05 -13.53
CA PHE A 24 -11.83 12.29 -13.36
C PHE A 24 -13.37 12.11 -13.32
N ASP A 25 -14.09 12.88 -12.47
CA ASP A 25 -15.56 12.84 -12.27
C ASP A 25 -16.33 14.19 -12.12
N GLY A 26 -15.71 15.36 -12.34
CA GLY A 26 -16.44 16.64 -12.43
C GLY A 26 -16.39 17.58 -11.21
N THR A 27 -15.60 17.31 -10.18
CA THR A 27 -15.28 18.30 -9.13
C THR A 27 -13.93 18.99 -9.36
N THR A 28 -13.75 20.22 -8.86
CA THR A 28 -12.47 20.95 -8.92
C THR A 28 -11.37 20.13 -8.25
N ARG A 29 -10.31 19.81 -9.00
CA ARG A 29 -9.24 18.90 -8.56
C ARG A 29 -7.91 19.34 -9.16
N LEU A 30 -6.88 19.48 -8.31
CA LEU A 30 -5.51 19.47 -8.80
C LEU A 30 -5.11 18.03 -9.04
N TYR A 31 -5.00 17.65 -10.30
CA TYR A 31 -4.44 16.36 -10.70
C TYR A 31 -2.94 16.41 -10.58
N THR A 32 -2.46 16.07 -9.39
CA THR A 32 -1.03 15.98 -9.12
C THR A 32 -0.61 14.52 -9.03
N ASN A 33 0.61 14.24 -9.49
CA ASN A 33 1.32 13.03 -9.13
C ASN A 33 2.42 13.49 -8.16
N TYR A 34 2.35 13.00 -6.92
CA TYR A 34 3.28 13.36 -5.83
C TYR A 34 4.75 13.05 -6.15
N GLN A 35 4.98 12.13 -7.09
CA GLN A 35 6.31 11.73 -7.57
C GLN A 35 6.70 12.42 -8.89
N CYS A 36 5.80 13.21 -9.50
CA CYS A 36 6.06 13.87 -10.76
C CYS A 36 6.68 15.27 -10.53
N PRO A 37 7.93 15.50 -10.97
CA PRO A 37 8.62 16.77 -10.74
C PRO A 37 7.94 17.95 -11.45
N PHE A 38 7.17 17.68 -12.51
CA PHE A 38 6.39 18.68 -13.23
C PHE A 38 5.11 19.09 -12.50
N ALA A 39 4.43 18.14 -11.86
CA ALA A 39 3.21 18.38 -11.09
C ALA A 39 3.52 19.08 -9.76
N GLN A 40 4.67 18.77 -9.16
CA GLN A 40 5.16 19.40 -7.94
C GLN A 40 5.36 20.92 -8.12
N ARG A 41 5.82 21.40 -9.28
CA ARG A 41 5.95 22.85 -9.57
C ARG A 41 4.65 23.60 -9.38
N VAL A 42 3.57 23.02 -9.88
CA VAL A 42 2.21 23.58 -9.78
C VAL A 42 1.72 23.53 -8.33
N TRP A 43 2.04 22.46 -7.61
CA TRP A 43 1.68 22.29 -6.21
C TRP A 43 2.39 23.27 -5.27
N ILE A 44 3.71 23.47 -5.46
CA ILE A 44 4.47 24.49 -4.73
C ILE A 44 3.89 25.88 -5.00
N THR A 45 3.61 26.19 -6.25
CA THR A 45 3.08 27.49 -6.66
C THR A 45 1.71 27.77 -6.05
N ARG A 46 0.85 26.74 -5.97
CA ARG A 46 -0.40 26.76 -5.19
C ARG A 46 -0.10 27.07 -3.72
N ASN A 47 0.76 26.30 -3.05
CA ASN A 47 1.03 26.50 -1.61
C ASN A 47 1.71 27.84 -1.29
N TYR A 48 2.47 28.41 -2.23
CA TYR A 48 3.22 29.66 -2.06
C TYR A 48 2.38 30.92 -2.32
N LYS A 49 1.36 30.85 -3.18
CA LYS A 49 0.48 32.00 -3.51
C LYS A 49 -0.94 31.88 -2.93
N VAL A 50 -1.63 30.74 -3.06
CA VAL A 50 -3.03 30.56 -2.58
C VAL A 50 -3.52 29.10 -2.70
N PRO A 51 -4.45 28.65 -1.83
CA PRO A 51 -4.84 27.24 -1.72
C PRO A 51 -5.69 26.62 -2.87
N SER A 52 -5.88 27.23 -4.04
CA SER A 52 -6.77 26.65 -5.09
C SER A 52 -6.38 27.03 -6.52
N LEU A 53 -6.51 26.11 -7.52
CA LEU A 53 -6.83 26.53 -8.90
C LEU A 53 -7.37 25.46 -9.90
N GLU A 54 -8.59 25.71 -10.41
CA GLU A 54 -8.96 25.82 -11.85
C GLU A 54 -9.79 27.12 -11.97
N HIS A 55 -9.58 27.96 -13.01
CA HIS A 55 -10.17 29.31 -13.16
C HIS A 55 -10.73 29.49 -14.59
N ASP A 56 -12.00 29.91 -14.70
CA ASP A 56 -12.70 30.28 -15.95
C ASP A 56 -12.71 29.24 -17.10
N ASN A 57 -12.95 27.95 -16.81
CA ASN A 57 -13.10 26.87 -17.80
C ASN A 57 -11.89 26.71 -18.76
N LYS A 58 -10.70 27.16 -18.35
CA LYS A 58 -9.49 27.11 -19.18
C LYS A 58 -8.56 26.01 -18.71
N ILE A 59 -8.40 24.97 -19.53
CA ILE A 59 -7.40 23.92 -19.31
C ILE A 59 -6.03 24.44 -19.75
N ILE A 60 -5.10 24.57 -18.80
CA ILE A 60 -3.69 24.88 -19.06
C ILE A 60 -2.91 23.60 -18.74
N GLY A 61 -2.33 22.96 -19.75
CA GLY A 61 -1.71 21.62 -19.62
C GLY A 61 -0.22 21.64 -19.27
N GLU A 62 0.46 22.76 -19.46
CA GLU A 62 1.92 22.86 -19.30
C GLU A 62 2.29 23.45 -17.94
N SER A 63 3.18 22.77 -17.20
CA SER A 63 3.55 23.14 -15.83
C SER A 63 4.10 24.58 -15.73
N LEU A 64 4.88 25.05 -16.71
CA LEU A 64 5.43 26.41 -16.73
C LEU A 64 4.38 27.46 -17.06
N ASP A 65 3.41 27.14 -17.92
CA ASP A 65 2.29 28.03 -18.23
C ASP A 65 1.34 28.16 -17.04
N LEU A 66 1.15 27.08 -16.28
CA LEU A 66 0.43 27.07 -15.01
C LEU A 66 1.13 27.93 -13.96
N VAL A 67 2.45 27.83 -13.80
CA VAL A 67 3.22 28.67 -12.87
C VAL A 67 3.08 30.15 -13.22
N LYS A 68 3.25 30.50 -14.49
CA LYS A 68 3.07 31.89 -14.99
C LYS A 68 1.63 32.38 -14.79
N TYR A 69 0.65 31.52 -15.06
CA TYR A 69 -0.76 31.85 -14.87
C TYR A 69 -1.07 32.13 -13.39
N VAL A 70 -0.58 31.28 -12.48
CA VAL A 70 -0.80 31.47 -11.04
C VAL A 70 -0.09 32.73 -10.54
N ASP A 71 1.14 33.00 -10.97
CA ASP A 71 1.88 34.21 -10.58
C ASP A 71 1.16 35.50 -10.98
N ALA A 72 0.52 35.51 -12.16
CA ALA A 72 -0.14 36.69 -12.73
C ALA A 72 -1.59 36.90 -12.28
N HIS A 73 -2.30 35.85 -11.83
CA HIS A 73 -3.74 35.92 -11.54
C HIS A 73 -4.09 35.79 -10.05
N PHE A 74 -3.10 35.54 -9.18
CA PHE A 74 -3.32 35.36 -7.75
C PHE A 74 -2.39 36.22 -6.89
N GLU A 75 -2.94 36.74 -5.80
CA GLU A 75 -2.20 37.53 -4.81
C GLU A 75 -1.09 36.70 -4.16
N GLY A 76 0.05 37.32 -3.88
CA GLY A 76 1.22 36.67 -3.28
C GLY A 76 2.55 37.19 -3.84
N PRO A 77 3.68 36.89 -3.16
CA PRO A 77 5.01 37.35 -3.56
C PRO A 77 5.37 36.90 -4.98
N SER A 78 5.83 37.81 -5.85
CA SER A 78 6.13 37.47 -7.25
C SER A 78 7.18 36.36 -7.35
N LEU A 79 6.93 35.40 -8.24
CA LEU A 79 7.85 34.30 -8.54
C LEU A 79 9.01 34.73 -9.45
N LEU A 80 8.89 35.89 -10.10
CA LEU A 80 9.93 36.47 -10.95
C LEU A 80 10.51 37.74 -10.32
N PRO A 81 11.84 37.96 -10.38
CA PRO A 81 12.44 39.19 -9.92
C PRO A 81 11.90 40.43 -10.64
N ASP A 82 11.79 41.56 -9.93
CA ASP A 82 11.41 42.84 -10.53
C ASP A 82 12.52 43.44 -11.40
N ASP A 83 13.77 43.09 -11.11
CA ASP A 83 14.93 43.54 -11.89
C ASP A 83 14.91 42.90 -13.30
N PRO A 84 14.97 43.71 -14.38
CA PRO A 84 14.83 43.21 -15.75
C PRO A 84 15.89 42.19 -16.17
N ALA A 85 17.15 42.38 -15.76
CA ALA A 85 18.23 41.46 -16.11
C ALA A 85 18.08 40.12 -15.37
N LYS A 86 17.63 40.18 -14.11
CA LYS A 86 17.29 39.00 -13.32
C LYS A 86 16.07 38.26 -13.87
N ARG A 87 15.08 38.97 -14.41
CA ARG A 87 13.90 38.39 -15.06
C ARG A 87 14.26 37.69 -16.37
N GLU A 88 15.07 38.31 -17.23
CA GLU A 88 15.57 37.70 -18.47
C GLU A 88 16.36 36.42 -18.18
N PHE A 89 17.25 36.46 -17.19
CA PHE A 89 18.01 35.28 -16.77
C PHE A 89 17.13 34.16 -16.18
N ALA A 90 16.10 34.50 -15.43
CA ALA A 90 15.09 33.56 -14.94
C ALA A 90 14.36 32.86 -16.11
N GLU A 91 13.99 33.60 -17.16
CA GLU A 91 13.34 33.04 -18.34
C GLU A 91 14.27 32.11 -19.14
N ASP A 92 15.57 32.44 -19.23
CA ASP A 92 16.58 31.56 -19.82
C ASP A 92 16.69 30.23 -19.05
N LEU A 93 16.69 30.27 -17.71
CA LEU A 93 16.70 29.09 -16.86
C LEU A 93 15.43 28.23 -17.01
N LEU A 94 14.25 28.86 -17.11
CA LEU A 94 13.01 28.13 -17.39
C LEU A 94 13.07 27.46 -18.76
N THR A 95 13.67 28.10 -19.76
CA THR A 95 13.83 27.52 -21.09
C THR A 95 14.78 26.32 -21.08
N TYR A 96 15.86 26.40 -20.29
CA TYR A 96 16.81 25.30 -20.11
C TYR A 96 16.19 24.06 -19.46
N THR A 97 15.09 24.22 -18.74
CA THR A 97 14.43 23.13 -18.00
C THR A 97 14.08 21.91 -18.88
N ASN A 98 13.70 22.12 -20.13
CA ASN A 98 13.43 21.01 -21.06
C ASN A 98 14.71 20.26 -21.44
N THR A 99 15.80 20.98 -21.67
CA THR A 99 17.12 20.41 -21.92
C THR A 99 17.61 19.65 -20.69
N PHE A 100 17.53 20.27 -19.51
CA PHE A 100 17.89 19.64 -18.24
C PHE A 100 17.17 18.31 -18.03
N ASN A 101 15.83 18.32 -18.14
CA ASN A 101 15.02 17.12 -18.00
C ASN A 101 15.37 16.07 -19.06
N GLY A 102 15.51 16.46 -20.33
CA GLY A 102 15.92 15.56 -21.40
C GLY A 102 17.25 14.88 -21.09
N THR A 103 18.25 15.64 -20.65
CA THR A 103 19.57 15.12 -20.26
C THR A 103 19.46 14.18 -19.07
N VAL A 104 18.82 14.58 -17.97
CA VAL A 104 18.71 13.75 -16.77
C VAL A 104 17.92 12.46 -17.04
N PHE A 105 16.75 12.52 -17.69
CA PHE A 105 15.97 11.32 -17.98
C PHE A 105 16.65 10.40 -19.00
N SER A 106 17.40 10.94 -19.96
CA SER A 106 18.16 10.12 -20.91
C SER A 106 19.31 9.37 -20.22
N SER A 107 19.93 9.99 -19.21
CA SER A 107 21.04 9.42 -18.43
C SER A 107 20.65 8.15 -17.66
N PHE A 108 19.36 7.93 -17.37
CA PHE A 108 18.87 6.71 -16.71
C PHE A 108 19.03 5.45 -17.56
N LYS A 109 19.25 5.60 -18.87
CA LYS A 109 19.52 4.49 -19.80
C LYS A 109 21.02 4.28 -20.04
N GLY A 110 21.87 5.15 -19.49
CA GLY A 110 23.32 5.20 -19.71
C GLY A 110 24.10 5.30 -18.40
N ASP A 111 25.27 5.94 -18.44
CA ASP A 111 26.05 6.24 -17.24
C ASP A 111 25.47 7.48 -16.56
N THR A 112 24.51 7.26 -15.65
CA THR A 112 23.77 8.34 -14.97
C THR A 112 24.68 9.36 -14.30
N VAL A 113 25.79 8.93 -13.68
CA VAL A 113 26.72 9.82 -12.98
C VAL A 113 27.44 10.75 -13.96
N LYS A 114 27.88 10.20 -15.09
CA LYS A 114 28.63 10.96 -16.11
C LYS A 114 27.73 11.81 -17.00
N GLU A 115 26.57 11.30 -17.36
CA GLU A 115 25.66 11.91 -18.34
C GLU A 115 24.73 12.95 -17.69
N ALA A 116 24.22 12.70 -16.48
CA ALA A 116 23.43 13.71 -15.76
C ALA A 116 24.30 14.85 -15.22
N GLY A 117 25.58 14.57 -14.93
CA GLY A 117 26.50 15.54 -14.35
C GLY A 117 26.61 16.84 -15.14
N VAL A 118 26.60 16.76 -16.47
CA VAL A 118 26.67 17.94 -17.36
C VAL A 118 25.49 18.91 -17.13
N ALA A 119 24.30 18.36 -16.84
CA ALA A 119 23.11 19.17 -16.58
C ALA A 119 23.21 19.91 -15.23
N PHE A 120 23.76 19.24 -14.21
CA PHE A 120 24.01 19.86 -12.90
C PHE A 120 25.19 20.85 -12.93
N ASP A 121 26.22 20.61 -13.75
CA ASP A 121 27.33 21.55 -13.96
C ASP A 121 26.87 22.86 -14.61
N TYR A 122 25.90 22.77 -15.53
CA TYR A 122 25.25 23.94 -16.08
C TYR A 122 24.50 24.73 -15.01
N LEU A 123 23.74 24.05 -14.13
CA LEU A 123 23.06 24.71 -13.01
C LEU A 123 24.04 25.38 -12.05
N GLU A 124 25.13 24.69 -11.68
CA GLU A 124 26.21 25.28 -10.87
C GLU A 124 26.77 26.56 -11.51
N SER A 125 27.05 26.52 -12.81
CA SER A 125 27.57 27.66 -13.56
C SER A 125 26.55 28.81 -13.67
N ALA A 126 25.26 28.49 -13.78
CA ALA A 126 24.19 29.47 -13.84
C ALA A 126 23.97 30.15 -12.47
N LEU A 127 24.03 29.38 -11.38
CA LEU A 127 23.92 29.89 -10.00
C LEU A 127 25.10 30.78 -9.59
N GLN A 128 26.19 30.85 -10.37
CA GLN A 128 27.25 31.85 -10.16
C GLN A 128 26.83 33.27 -10.59
N LYS A 129 25.85 33.38 -11.49
CA LYS A 129 25.41 34.66 -12.07
C LYS A 129 24.24 35.30 -11.29
N PHE A 130 23.67 34.57 -10.33
CA PHE A 130 22.47 34.98 -9.61
C PHE A 130 22.50 34.52 -8.15
N GLU A 131 22.10 35.41 -7.23
CA GLU A 131 21.88 35.08 -5.81
C GLU A 131 20.39 35.31 -5.47
N GLY A 132 19.68 34.25 -5.08
CA GLY A 132 18.27 34.27 -4.67
C GLY A 132 17.52 32.95 -4.97
N PRO A 133 16.34 32.72 -4.37
CA PRO A 133 15.53 31.53 -4.64
C PRO A 133 14.95 31.59 -6.06
N PHE A 134 15.18 30.53 -6.83
CA PHE A 134 14.61 30.35 -8.15
C PHE A 134 13.95 28.97 -8.22
N PHE A 135 12.73 28.86 -8.75
CA PHE A 135 11.97 27.62 -8.75
C PHE A 135 12.20 26.82 -10.05
N LEU A 136 13.06 25.79 -9.99
CA LEU A 136 13.25 24.84 -11.09
C LEU A 136 12.38 23.56 -10.96
N GLY A 137 11.64 23.44 -9.85
CA GLY A 137 11.01 22.19 -9.43
C GLY A 137 12.06 21.17 -8.97
N GLU A 138 11.71 20.34 -8.00
CA GLU A 138 12.60 19.25 -7.59
C GLU A 138 12.59 18.22 -8.70
N VAL A 139 13.68 18.05 -9.47
CA VAL A 139 13.92 16.72 -10.02
C VAL A 139 14.35 15.90 -8.82
N SER A 140 13.46 14.99 -8.39
CA SER A 140 13.53 14.26 -7.12
C SER A 140 14.97 13.89 -6.77
N LEU A 141 15.58 14.69 -5.91
CA LEU A 141 16.97 14.52 -5.47
C LEU A 141 17.12 13.17 -4.77
N VAL A 142 16.04 12.73 -4.12
CA VAL A 142 15.86 11.43 -3.49
C VAL A 142 16.10 10.29 -4.47
N PHE A 143 15.55 10.32 -5.69
CA PHE A 143 15.72 9.23 -6.65
C PHE A 143 17.18 9.07 -7.10
N LEU A 144 17.84 10.17 -7.46
CA LEU A 144 19.25 10.14 -7.87
C LEU A 144 20.19 9.74 -6.72
N LYS A 145 19.93 10.25 -5.51
CA LYS A 145 20.73 9.95 -4.32
C LYS A 145 20.49 8.53 -3.79
N GLU A 146 19.24 8.07 -3.74
CA GLU A 146 18.91 6.79 -3.12
C GLU A 146 19.02 5.61 -4.09
N VAL A 147 18.61 5.78 -5.35
CA VAL A 147 18.63 4.71 -6.37
C VAL A 147 19.98 4.65 -7.09
N PHE A 148 20.53 5.80 -7.49
CA PHE A 148 21.77 5.85 -8.26
C PHE A 148 23.02 6.17 -7.42
N LYS A 149 22.86 6.40 -6.11
CA LYS A 149 23.94 6.78 -5.18
C LYS A 149 24.78 7.96 -5.72
N TYR A 150 24.15 8.86 -6.46
CA TYR A 150 24.79 10.02 -7.07
C TYR A 150 24.53 11.28 -6.25
N ASP A 151 25.58 11.79 -5.61
CA ASP A 151 25.53 13.08 -4.93
C ASP A 151 25.75 14.22 -5.92
N ILE A 152 24.66 14.87 -6.31
CA ILE A 152 24.69 15.98 -7.26
C ILE A 152 25.36 17.24 -6.69
N THR A 153 25.52 17.34 -5.36
CA THR A 153 26.14 18.49 -4.70
C THR A 153 27.66 18.39 -4.65
N SER A 154 28.20 17.18 -4.85
CA SER A 154 29.64 16.94 -4.88
C SER A 154 30.30 17.71 -6.02
N GLY A 155 31.19 18.64 -5.66
CA GLY A 155 31.85 19.55 -6.61
C GLY A 155 31.00 20.75 -7.07
N ARG A 156 29.80 20.94 -6.51
CA ARG A 156 28.82 21.98 -6.91
C ARG A 156 28.31 22.79 -5.70
N PRO A 157 29.14 23.67 -5.11
CA PRO A 157 28.82 24.37 -3.87
C PRO A 157 27.68 25.38 -3.99
N LYS A 158 27.50 26.03 -5.16
CA LYS A 158 26.37 26.95 -5.36
C LYS A 158 25.05 26.19 -5.43
N LEU A 159 25.03 25.03 -6.10
CA LEU A 159 23.89 24.12 -6.12
C LEU A 159 23.55 23.60 -4.72
N ALA A 160 24.57 23.23 -3.94
CA ALA A 160 24.38 22.81 -2.54
C ALA A 160 23.70 23.90 -1.69
N THR A 161 24.23 25.13 -1.77
CA THR A 161 23.68 26.29 -1.06
C THR A 161 22.24 26.58 -1.51
N TRP A 162 21.96 26.50 -2.81
CA TRP A 162 20.62 26.71 -3.35
C TRP A 162 19.62 25.66 -2.85
N ILE A 163 20.01 24.38 -2.76
CA ILE A 163 19.18 23.31 -2.16
C ILE A 163 18.91 23.60 -0.67
N GLU A 164 19.91 24.04 0.08
CA GLU A 164 19.75 24.43 1.48
C GLU A 164 18.76 25.59 1.67
N GLU A 165 18.80 26.60 0.80
CA GLU A 165 17.84 27.72 0.84
C GLU A 165 16.42 27.29 0.47
N LEU A 166 16.24 26.42 -0.54
CA LEU A 166 14.92 25.86 -0.87
C LEU A 166 14.34 25.08 0.30
N ASN A 167 15.17 24.31 1.03
CA ASN A 167 14.76 23.52 2.20
C ASN A 167 14.23 24.37 3.37
N LYS A 168 14.36 25.70 3.32
CA LYS A 168 13.82 26.63 4.32
C LYS A 168 12.43 27.18 3.94
N ILE A 169 11.92 26.87 2.74
CA ILE A 169 10.63 27.36 2.24
C ILE A 169 9.55 26.33 2.60
N ASP A 170 8.59 26.69 3.46
CA ASP A 170 7.52 25.78 3.93
C ASP A 170 6.73 25.16 2.78
N ALA A 171 6.32 25.96 1.79
CA ALA A 171 5.61 25.48 0.60
C ALA A 171 6.42 24.48 -0.24
N TYR A 172 7.76 24.55 -0.20
CA TYR A 172 8.63 23.58 -0.84
C TYR A 172 8.74 22.31 0.03
N VAL A 173 8.92 22.44 1.34
CA VAL A 173 9.03 21.30 2.27
C VAL A 173 7.74 20.46 2.29
N GLU A 174 6.58 21.10 2.33
CA GLU A 174 5.26 20.44 2.35
C GLU A 174 4.93 19.67 1.07
N THR A 175 5.63 19.96 -0.03
CA THR A 175 5.36 19.40 -1.35
C THR A 175 6.50 18.50 -1.85
N LYS A 176 7.56 18.32 -1.06
CA LYS A 176 8.56 17.28 -1.33
C LYS A 176 7.86 15.94 -1.37
N CYS A 177 8.30 15.10 -2.30
CA CYS A 177 7.94 13.70 -2.21
C CYS A 177 8.51 13.19 -0.89
N ASP A 178 7.64 12.82 0.05
CA ASP A 178 8.07 12.15 1.27
C ASP A 178 8.80 10.87 0.84
N PRO A 179 10.10 10.72 1.16
CA PRO A 179 10.85 9.50 0.82
C PRO A 179 10.21 8.24 1.42
N ASP A 180 9.37 8.39 2.45
CA ASP A 180 8.62 7.30 3.09
C ASP A 180 7.20 7.11 2.51
N TYR A 181 6.77 7.92 1.53
CA TYR A 181 5.50 7.73 0.80
C TYR A 181 5.65 6.64 -0.27
N VAL A 182 6.07 5.46 0.17
CA VAL A 182 5.96 4.23 -0.60
C VAL A 182 4.62 3.62 -0.24
N VAL A 183 3.68 3.67 -1.17
CA VAL A 183 2.40 2.98 -1.02
C VAL A 183 2.64 1.51 -1.32
N GLN A 184 2.53 0.65 -0.31
CA GLN A 184 2.65 -0.80 -0.50
C GLN A 184 1.42 -1.37 -1.18
N MET A 185 1.62 -2.39 -2.01
CA MET A 185 0.53 -3.03 -2.74
C MET A 185 0.34 -4.45 -2.23
N LEU A 186 -0.85 -4.75 -1.70
CA LEU A 186 -1.29 -6.10 -1.35
C LEU A 186 -2.15 -6.65 -2.48
N TYR A 187 -1.57 -7.52 -3.31
CA TYR A 187 -2.29 -8.26 -4.33
C TYR A 187 -3.00 -9.44 -3.68
N LEU A 188 -4.34 -9.46 -3.75
CA LEU A 188 -5.15 -10.47 -3.08
C LEU A 188 -6.31 -10.94 -3.93
N ASN A 189 -7.00 -11.98 -3.47
CA ASN A 189 -8.35 -12.28 -3.91
C ASN A 189 -9.25 -12.26 -2.69
N TYR A 190 -10.37 -11.52 -2.74
CA TYR A 190 -11.25 -11.32 -1.58
C TYR A 190 -11.84 -12.61 -1.02
N GLN A 191 -11.93 -13.67 -1.84
CA GLN A 191 -12.47 -14.96 -1.41
C GLN A 191 -11.38 -15.92 -0.90
N CYS A 192 -10.10 -15.59 -1.05
CA CYS A 192 -8.98 -16.46 -0.65
C CYS A 192 -8.72 -16.39 0.87
N PRO A 193 -8.83 -17.50 1.63
CA PRO A 193 -8.60 -17.49 3.08
C PRO A 193 -7.15 -17.14 3.45
N VAL A 194 -6.20 -17.58 2.62
CA VAL A 194 -4.77 -17.28 2.81
C VAL A 194 -4.49 -15.78 2.66
N ALA A 195 -5.18 -15.12 1.73
CA ALA A 195 -5.05 -13.69 1.49
C ALA A 195 -5.81 -12.84 2.52
N GLN A 196 -6.92 -13.37 3.05
CA GLN A 196 -7.68 -12.73 4.12
C GLN A 196 -6.82 -12.51 5.38
N ARG A 197 -5.83 -13.36 5.66
CA ARG A 197 -4.86 -13.16 6.76
C ARG A 197 -4.20 -11.78 6.69
N ALA A 198 -3.59 -11.46 5.56
CA ALA A 198 -2.91 -10.18 5.34
C ALA A 198 -3.89 -9.01 5.35
N TRP A 199 -5.11 -9.21 4.85
CA TRP A 199 -6.15 -8.19 4.86
C TRP A 199 -6.63 -7.84 6.28
N ILE A 200 -6.87 -8.85 7.14
CA ILE A 200 -7.20 -8.64 8.55
C ILE A 200 -6.04 -7.94 9.26
N THR A 201 -4.80 -8.39 9.06
CA THR A 201 -3.61 -7.76 9.64
C THR A 201 -3.49 -6.29 9.25
N ARG A 202 -3.65 -5.96 7.95
CA ARG A 202 -3.68 -4.57 7.45
C ARG A 202 -4.74 -3.75 8.18
N ASN A 203 -5.97 -4.23 8.23
CA ASN A 203 -7.09 -3.49 8.80
C ASN A 203 -6.93 -3.31 10.31
N TYR A 204 -6.49 -4.35 11.02
CA TYR A 204 -6.33 -4.31 12.47
C TYR A 204 -5.19 -3.39 12.91
N LYS A 205 -4.15 -3.28 12.09
CA LYS A 205 -3.04 -2.36 12.32
C LYS A 205 -3.32 -0.92 11.87
N GLY A 206 -4.47 -0.64 11.25
CA GLY A 206 -4.82 0.70 10.75
C GLY A 206 -4.03 1.11 9.50
N LEU A 207 -3.59 0.13 8.69
CA LEU A 207 -2.69 0.35 7.56
C LEU A 207 -3.41 0.54 6.23
N GLN A 208 -4.69 0.89 6.23
CA GLN A 208 -5.49 1.00 5.01
C GLN A 208 -5.00 2.08 4.04
N GLU A 209 -4.39 3.14 4.58
CA GLU A 209 -3.82 4.21 3.78
C GLU A 209 -2.45 3.86 3.20
N LYS A 210 -1.63 3.09 3.94
CA LYS A 210 -0.27 2.71 3.54
C LYS A 210 -0.23 1.50 2.61
N ILE A 211 -1.04 0.47 2.91
CA ILE A 211 -1.13 -0.74 2.10
C ILE A 211 -2.42 -0.69 1.28
N LYS A 212 -2.32 -0.63 -0.05
CA LYS A 212 -3.48 -0.64 -0.95
C LYS A 212 -3.80 -2.04 -1.43
N LEU A 213 -5.10 -2.32 -1.55
CA LEU A 213 -5.61 -3.60 -2.02
C LEU A 213 -5.65 -3.63 -3.55
N VAL A 214 -5.05 -4.66 -4.15
CA VAL A 214 -5.10 -4.93 -5.59
C VAL A 214 -5.79 -6.29 -5.80
N PRO A 215 -7.12 -6.31 -6.02
CA PRO A 215 -7.85 -7.56 -6.18
C PRO A 215 -7.56 -8.22 -7.54
N ILE A 216 -7.11 -9.46 -7.50
CA ILE A 216 -6.82 -10.33 -8.65
C ILE A 216 -7.94 -11.36 -8.82
N ASP A 217 -8.53 -11.40 -10.02
CA ASP A 217 -9.40 -12.51 -10.41
C ASP A 217 -8.57 -13.79 -10.60
N LEU A 218 -8.82 -14.80 -9.77
CA LEU A 218 -8.08 -16.07 -9.85
C LEU A 218 -8.45 -16.92 -11.06
N ALA A 219 -9.67 -16.78 -11.60
CA ALA A 219 -10.15 -17.51 -12.77
C ALA A 219 -9.59 -16.90 -14.07
N ASN A 220 -9.33 -15.59 -14.06
CA ASN A 220 -8.85 -14.84 -15.22
C ASN A 220 -7.73 -13.85 -14.83
N LYS A 221 -6.61 -14.38 -14.32
CA LYS A 221 -5.50 -13.56 -13.81
C LYS A 221 -4.88 -12.68 -14.91
N PRO A 222 -4.56 -11.40 -14.61
CA PRO A 222 -3.83 -10.56 -15.55
C PRO A 222 -2.43 -11.13 -15.87
N ILE A 223 -2.04 -11.10 -17.15
CA ILE A 223 -0.75 -11.63 -17.63
C ILE A 223 0.43 -10.93 -16.91
N TRP A 224 0.33 -9.61 -16.73
CA TRP A 224 1.36 -8.81 -16.08
C TRP A 224 1.63 -9.22 -14.63
N TYR A 225 0.66 -9.83 -13.93
CA TYR A 225 0.82 -10.20 -12.53
C TYR A 225 1.95 -11.24 -12.38
N LYS A 226 1.92 -12.27 -13.22
CA LYS A 226 2.96 -13.29 -13.25
C LYS A 226 4.29 -12.76 -13.76
N GLU A 227 4.26 -11.92 -14.80
CA GLU A 227 5.47 -11.47 -15.48
C GLU A 227 6.25 -10.39 -14.71
N LYS A 228 5.55 -9.52 -13.97
CA LYS A 228 6.13 -8.30 -13.41
C LYS A 228 6.09 -8.22 -11.89
N VAL A 229 5.15 -8.91 -11.24
CA VAL A 229 4.92 -8.78 -9.79
C VAL A 229 5.26 -10.07 -9.06
N CYS A 230 4.51 -11.14 -9.28
CA CYS A 230 4.66 -12.40 -8.56
C CYS A 230 4.91 -13.54 -9.57
N PRO A 231 6.17 -13.91 -9.85
CA PRO A 231 6.49 -15.03 -10.74
C PRO A 231 5.84 -16.36 -10.36
N GLU A 232 5.56 -16.56 -9.06
CA GLU A 232 4.83 -17.73 -8.55
C GLU A 232 3.34 -17.73 -8.92
N ASN A 233 2.80 -16.59 -9.36
CA ASN A 233 1.40 -16.39 -9.75
C ASN A 233 0.38 -16.76 -8.65
N LYS A 234 0.77 -16.55 -7.39
CA LYS A 234 -0.03 -16.83 -6.18
C LYS A 234 -0.53 -15.54 -5.56
N VAL A 235 -1.60 -15.65 -4.76
CA VAL A 235 -2.05 -14.58 -3.86
C VAL A 235 -2.14 -15.15 -2.42
N PRO A 236 -1.93 -14.34 -1.38
CA PRO A 236 -1.55 -12.93 -1.43
C PRO A 236 -0.11 -12.72 -1.93
N SER A 237 0.20 -11.53 -2.44
CA SER A 237 1.57 -11.03 -2.50
C SER A 237 1.63 -9.58 -2.03
N LEU A 238 2.61 -9.26 -1.19
CA LEU A 238 2.86 -7.90 -0.70
C LEU A 238 4.09 -7.36 -1.43
N GLU A 239 3.91 -6.23 -2.10
CA GLU A 239 4.98 -5.44 -2.72
C GLU A 239 5.34 -4.28 -1.80
N ASP A 240 6.59 -4.28 -1.37
CA ASP A 240 7.18 -3.27 -0.49
C ASP A 240 8.63 -3.02 -0.91
N ASP A 241 8.98 -1.81 -1.36
CA ASP A 241 10.32 -1.41 -1.78
C ASP A 241 11.07 -2.42 -2.67
N ASN A 242 10.43 -2.85 -3.77
CA ASN A 242 10.91 -3.86 -4.72
C ASN A 242 11.07 -5.28 -4.15
N LYS A 243 10.65 -5.52 -2.90
CA LYS A 243 10.54 -6.86 -2.31
C LYS A 243 9.11 -7.36 -2.49
N ILE A 244 9.00 -8.59 -2.97
CA ILE A 244 7.73 -9.29 -3.08
C ILE A 244 7.70 -10.40 -2.04
N ILE A 245 6.78 -10.32 -1.09
CA ILE A 245 6.54 -11.35 -0.08
C ILE A 245 5.30 -12.13 -0.49
N VAL A 246 5.40 -13.45 -0.61
CA VAL A 246 4.31 -14.30 -1.13
C VAL A 246 3.73 -15.23 -0.06
N ASP A 247 4.54 -15.66 0.91
CA ASP A 247 4.04 -16.52 1.98
C ASP A 247 3.19 -15.72 2.98
N SER A 248 1.94 -16.14 3.20
CA SER A 248 1.00 -15.38 4.04
C SER A 248 1.39 -15.30 5.50
N ILE A 249 2.08 -16.30 6.06
CA ILE A 249 2.48 -16.30 7.47
C ILE A 249 3.68 -15.37 7.63
N GLU A 250 4.67 -15.49 6.75
CA GLU A 250 5.81 -14.57 6.73
C GLU A 250 5.37 -13.13 6.44
N MET A 251 4.34 -12.95 5.61
CA MET A 251 3.76 -11.64 5.31
C MET A 251 3.12 -10.99 6.53
N VAL A 252 2.29 -11.71 7.30
CA VAL A 252 1.70 -11.12 8.51
C VAL A 252 2.75 -10.86 9.59
N LYS A 253 3.79 -11.70 9.70
CA LYS A 253 4.95 -11.43 10.57
C LYS A 253 5.73 -10.19 10.11
N TYR A 254 5.94 -10.06 8.80
CA TYR A 254 6.61 -8.90 8.21
C TYR A 254 5.85 -7.61 8.48
N ILE A 255 4.54 -7.60 8.22
CA ILE A 255 3.69 -6.43 8.47
C ILE A 255 3.72 -6.07 9.96
N ASP A 256 3.64 -7.05 10.86
CA ASP A 256 3.68 -6.77 12.30
C ASP A 256 5.03 -6.17 12.77
N ALA A 257 6.14 -6.60 12.16
CA ALA A 257 7.48 -6.16 12.54
C ALA A 257 7.92 -4.82 11.91
N HIS A 258 7.41 -4.47 10.71
CA HIS A 258 7.90 -3.33 9.93
C HIS A 258 6.93 -2.15 9.86
N PHE A 259 5.67 -2.34 10.26
CA PHE A 259 4.65 -1.29 10.20
C PHE A 259 4.11 -0.96 11.59
N GLU A 260 3.70 0.31 11.73
CA GLU A 260 3.04 0.84 12.92
C GLU A 260 1.70 0.15 13.21
N GLY A 261 1.15 0.42 14.39
CA GLY A 261 -0.14 -0.11 14.85
C GLY A 261 0.01 -1.10 16.01
N PRO A 262 -1.11 -1.67 16.51
CA PRO A 262 -1.08 -2.65 17.59
C PRO A 262 -0.18 -3.85 17.27
N ALA A 263 0.58 -4.30 18.26
CA ALA A 263 1.43 -5.50 18.12
C ALA A 263 0.56 -6.76 18.09
N LEU A 264 0.84 -7.66 17.15
CA LEU A 264 0.12 -8.93 16.99
C LEU A 264 0.86 -10.12 17.60
N LEU A 265 2.14 -9.96 17.94
CA LEU A 265 2.90 -10.94 18.72
C LEU A 265 3.26 -10.38 20.10
N PRO A 266 2.88 -11.05 21.20
CA PRO A 266 3.25 -10.62 22.55
C PRO A 266 4.77 -10.73 22.77
N GLN A 267 5.29 -9.95 23.73
CA GLN A 267 6.71 -9.97 24.09
C GLN A 267 7.11 -11.17 24.96
N GLU A 268 6.13 -11.77 25.66
CA GLU A 268 6.35 -12.90 26.56
C GLU A 268 6.87 -14.14 25.82
N ALA A 269 8.01 -14.69 26.27
CA ALA A 269 8.68 -15.81 25.60
C ALA A 269 7.78 -17.05 25.44
N ALA A 270 7.05 -17.44 26.49
CA ALA A 270 6.16 -18.61 26.45
C ALA A 270 5.02 -18.45 25.43
N LYS A 271 4.48 -17.24 25.26
CA LYS A 271 3.46 -16.96 24.25
C LYS A 271 4.03 -16.96 22.84
N ARG A 272 5.28 -16.50 22.66
CA ARG A 272 5.97 -16.57 21.35
C ARG A 272 6.28 -18.00 20.94
N GLU A 273 6.78 -18.82 21.86
CA GLU A 273 7.02 -20.24 21.62
C GLU A 273 5.73 -20.94 21.21
N PHE A 274 4.64 -20.74 21.96
CA PHE A 274 3.35 -21.31 21.62
C PHE A 274 2.77 -20.77 20.31
N ALA A 275 3.03 -19.50 19.98
CA ALA A 275 2.64 -18.94 18.70
C ALA A 275 3.33 -19.69 17.55
N GLU A 276 4.64 -19.93 17.62
CA GLU A 276 5.36 -20.69 16.59
C GLU A 276 4.86 -22.14 16.48
N ASP A 277 4.53 -22.80 17.59
CA ASP A 277 3.90 -24.14 17.58
C ASP A 277 2.55 -24.13 16.83
N LEU A 278 1.69 -23.15 17.12
CA LEU A 278 0.40 -22.99 16.44
C LEU A 278 0.57 -22.68 14.95
N LEU A 279 1.53 -21.84 14.57
CA LEU A 279 1.83 -21.54 13.17
C LEU A 279 2.32 -22.79 12.44
N ALA A 280 3.21 -23.57 13.05
CA ALA A 280 3.71 -24.83 12.50
C ALA A 280 2.60 -25.88 12.32
N TYR A 281 1.62 -25.92 13.22
CA TYR A 281 0.49 -26.85 13.14
C TYR A 281 -0.59 -26.46 12.12
N THR A 282 -0.57 -25.22 11.61
CA THR A 282 -1.66 -24.66 10.80
C THR A 282 -2.00 -25.52 9.57
N ASN A 283 -1.02 -26.07 8.85
CA ASN A 283 -1.28 -26.93 7.68
C ASN A 283 -1.96 -28.24 8.06
N THR A 284 -1.58 -28.83 9.20
CA THR A 284 -2.22 -30.03 9.74
C THR A 284 -3.66 -29.74 10.13
N PHE A 285 -3.90 -28.64 10.86
CA PHE A 285 -5.25 -28.21 11.22
C PHE A 285 -6.15 -28.06 9.99
N ILE A 286 -5.68 -27.34 8.96
CA ILE A 286 -6.46 -27.10 7.73
C ILE A 286 -6.76 -28.42 7.02
N ALA A 287 -5.76 -29.29 6.86
CA ALA A 287 -5.93 -30.57 6.19
C ALA A 287 -6.96 -31.46 6.91
N THR A 288 -6.88 -31.54 8.24
CA THR A 288 -7.81 -32.32 9.07
C THR A 288 -9.22 -31.72 9.02
N ALA A 289 -9.35 -30.40 9.19
CA ALA A 289 -10.66 -29.74 9.12
C ALA A 289 -11.32 -29.92 7.74
N TYR A 290 -10.54 -29.83 6.66
CA TYR A 290 -11.07 -29.92 5.28
C TYR A 290 -11.35 -31.35 4.84
N ALA A 291 -10.80 -32.37 5.51
CA ALA A 291 -11.16 -33.76 5.25
C ALA A 291 -12.68 -33.97 5.41
N SER A 292 -13.27 -33.32 6.42
CA SER A 292 -14.71 -33.37 6.72
C SER A 292 -15.63 -32.94 5.58
N PHE A 293 -15.12 -32.21 4.59
CA PHE A 293 -15.93 -31.73 3.45
C PHE A 293 -16.33 -32.83 2.47
N LYS A 294 -15.78 -34.04 2.62
CA LYS A 294 -16.13 -35.21 1.80
C LYS A 294 -16.67 -36.38 2.61
N GLY A 295 -16.53 -36.34 3.93
CA GLY A 295 -16.82 -37.45 4.82
C GLY A 295 -17.83 -37.09 5.90
N ASP A 296 -17.66 -37.71 7.07
CA ASP A 296 -18.50 -37.50 8.26
C ASP A 296 -17.85 -36.43 9.16
N PRO A 297 -18.43 -35.22 9.25
CA PRO A 297 -17.82 -34.15 10.05
C PRO A 297 -17.64 -34.49 11.52
N ALA A 298 -18.53 -35.32 12.10
CA ALA A 298 -18.43 -35.71 13.49
C ALA A 298 -17.18 -36.57 13.77
N LYS A 299 -16.66 -37.28 12.75
CA LYS A 299 -15.44 -38.10 12.85
C LYS A 299 -14.19 -37.37 12.39
N GLU A 300 -14.32 -36.52 11.38
CA GLU A 300 -13.18 -35.97 10.64
C GLU A 300 -12.80 -34.56 11.06
N ALA A 301 -13.77 -33.71 11.41
CA ALA A 301 -13.50 -32.35 11.87
C ALA A 301 -13.16 -32.28 13.37
N GLY A 302 -13.65 -33.25 14.16
CA GLY A 302 -13.57 -33.25 15.62
C GLY A 302 -12.16 -33.01 16.15
N ALA A 303 -11.18 -33.79 15.69
CA ALA A 303 -9.80 -33.70 16.17
C ALA A 303 -9.15 -32.32 15.92
N ALA A 304 -9.47 -31.66 14.80
CA ALA A 304 -8.95 -30.32 14.51
C ALA A 304 -9.51 -29.29 15.50
N PHE A 305 -10.82 -29.33 15.75
CA PHE A 305 -11.45 -28.36 16.66
C PHE A 305 -11.23 -28.70 18.14
N ASP A 306 -11.04 -29.96 18.51
CA ASP A 306 -10.60 -30.37 19.85
C ASP A 306 -9.18 -29.85 20.14
N TYR A 307 -8.28 -29.91 19.15
CA TYR A 307 -6.98 -29.27 19.26
C TYR A 307 -7.10 -27.76 19.47
N LEU A 308 -7.96 -27.09 18.70
CA LEU A 308 -8.17 -25.64 18.83
C LEU A 308 -8.79 -25.28 20.20
N GLU A 309 -9.72 -26.09 20.71
CA GLU A 309 -10.28 -25.95 22.06
C GLU A 309 -9.18 -26.03 23.11
N SER A 310 -8.34 -27.08 23.07
CA SER A 310 -7.20 -27.22 24.00
C SER A 310 -6.18 -26.09 23.86
N ALA A 311 -5.96 -25.57 22.65
CA ALA A 311 -5.05 -24.44 22.45
C ALA A 311 -5.57 -23.16 23.12
N LEU A 312 -6.88 -22.90 23.06
CA LEU A 312 -7.53 -21.75 23.70
C LEU A 312 -7.60 -21.85 25.23
N GLU A 313 -7.29 -23.01 25.82
CA GLU A 313 -7.16 -23.18 27.28
C GLU A 313 -5.77 -22.76 27.80
N LYS A 314 -4.78 -22.62 26.93
CA LYS A 314 -3.37 -22.44 27.33
C LYS A 314 -3.11 -21.14 28.08
N PHE A 315 -3.81 -20.07 27.72
CA PHE A 315 -3.67 -18.74 28.32
C PHE A 315 -5.04 -18.16 28.67
N GLU A 316 -5.10 -17.39 29.75
CA GLU A 316 -6.34 -16.71 30.15
C GLU A 316 -6.73 -15.62 29.14
N GLY A 317 -8.02 -15.59 28.78
CA GLY A 317 -8.59 -14.71 27.77
C GLY A 317 -9.33 -15.47 26.68
N PRO A 318 -9.96 -14.75 25.72
CA PRO A 318 -10.75 -15.39 24.67
C PRO A 318 -9.95 -15.71 23.40
N PHE A 319 -8.70 -15.25 23.27
CA PHE A 319 -7.84 -15.45 22.10
C PHE A 319 -6.71 -16.45 22.37
N LEU A 320 -6.10 -16.98 21.32
CA LEU A 320 -5.11 -18.06 21.40
C LEU A 320 -3.88 -17.72 22.26
N LEU A 321 -3.51 -16.44 22.35
CA LEU A 321 -2.42 -15.95 23.20
C LEU A 321 -2.90 -15.08 24.38
N GLY A 322 -4.19 -15.16 24.72
CA GLY A 322 -4.79 -14.56 25.90
C GLY A 322 -5.85 -13.49 25.60
N GLU A 323 -5.69 -12.29 26.16
CA GLU A 323 -6.74 -11.27 26.19
C GLU A 323 -6.95 -10.48 24.90
N VAL A 324 -5.93 -10.40 24.02
CA VAL A 324 -5.94 -9.56 22.81
C VAL A 324 -5.72 -10.42 21.57
N MET A 325 -6.44 -10.11 20.48
CA MET A 325 -6.26 -10.78 19.20
C MET A 325 -4.80 -10.67 18.74
N SER A 326 -4.26 -11.80 18.32
CA SER A 326 -2.86 -11.98 17.93
C SER A 326 -2.73 -12.51 16.50
N LEU A 327 -1.50 -12.60 16.02
CA LEU A 327 -1.19 -13.09 14.69
C LEU A 327 -1.73 -14.52 14.47
N VAL A 328 -1.68 -15.39 15.48
CA VAL A 328 -2.19 -16.76 15.36
C VAL A 328 -3.71 -16.81 15.23
N ASP A 329 -4.45 -15.90 15.87
CA ASP A 329 -5.90 -15.81 15.67
C ASP A 329 -6.23 -15.45 14.21
N ILE A 330 -5.52 -14.47 13.65
CA ILE A 330 -5.63 -14.05 12.25
C ILE A 330 -5.28 -15.18 11.28
N VAL A 331 -4.30 -16.02 11.62
CA VAL A 331 -3.89 -17.15 10.75
C VAL A 331 -4.94 -18.25 10.69
N TYR A 332 -5.66 -18.49 11.79
CA TYR A 332 -6.66 -19.56 11.90
C TYR A 332 -8.07 -19.12 11.46
N ILE A 333 -8.52 -17.92 11.82
CA ILE A 333 -9.93 -17.51 11.65
C ILE A 333 -10.46 -17.60 10.20
N PRO A 334 -9.71 -17.27 9.13
CA PRO A 334 -10.23 -17.39 7.76
C PRO A 334 -10.64 -18.83 7.40
N PHE A 335 -9.95 -19.83 7.97
CA PHE A 335 -10.23 -21.24 7.72
C PHE A 335 -11.37 -21.73 8.61
N VAL A 336 -11.36 -21.34 9.89
CA VAL A 336 -12.45 -21.70 10.81
C VAL A 336 -13.78 -21.12 10.33
N GLU A 337 -13.81 -19.86 9.89
CA GLU A 337 -14.99 -19.21 9.29
C GLU A 337 -15.57 -20.04 8.14
N ARG A 338 -14.73 -20.47 7.19
CA ARG A 338 -15.19 -21.21 6.01
C ARG A 338 -15.66 -22.63 6.36
N VAL A 339 -14.99 -23.30 7.30
CA VAL A 339 -15.39 -24.62 7.78
C VAL A 339 -16.72 -24.52 8.54
N ASP A 340 -16.88 -23.51 9.39
CA ASP A 340 -18.10 -23.26 10.15
C ASP A 340 -19.31 -23.06 9.22
N ILE A 341 -19.18 -22.13 8.26
CA ILE A 341 -20.22 -21.86 7.25
C ILE A 341 -20.59 -23.15 6.50
N PHE A 342 -19.60 -23.86 5.96
CA PHE A 342 -19.87 -25.02 5.11
C PHE A 342 -20.48 -26.18 5.89
N LEU A 343 -19.96 -26.51 7.08
CA LEU A 343 -20.45 -27.63 7.87
C LEU A 343 -21.83 -27.35 8.47
N LYS A 344 -22.11 -26.12 8.92
CA LYS A 344 -23.44 -25.73 9.37
C LYS A 344 -24.46 -25.80 8.25
N GLU A 345 -24.13 -25.29 7.06
CA GLU A 345 -25.12 -25.25 5.97
C GLU A 345 -25.35 -26.61 5.32
N VAL A 346 -24.28 -27.36 5.03
CA VAL A 346 -24.37 -28.61 4.26
C VAL A 346 -24.63 -29.83 5.13
N TYR A 347 -24.04 -29.89 6.32
CA TYR A 347 -24.08 -31.07 7.19
C TYR A 347 -24.88 -30.87 8.48
N LYS A 348 -25.36 -29.64 8.74
CA LYS A 348 -26.02 -29.25 10.00
C LYS A 348 -25.15 -29.57 11.23
N TYR A 349 -23.83 -29.47 11.06
CA TYR A 349 -22.84 -29.73 12.09
C TYR A 349 -22.30 -28.42 12.64
N ASP A 350 -22.38 -28.25 13.96
CA ASP A 350 -21.85 -27.09 14.68
C ASP A 350 -20.48 -27.42 15.28
N ILE A 351 -19.43 -26.79 14.75
CA ILE A 351 -18.04 -26.99 15.22
C ILE A 351 -17.84 -26.55 16.67
N SER A 352 -18.72 -25.68 17.20
CA SER A 352 -18.64 -25.15 18.56
C SER A 352 -19.35 -26.02 19.60
N SER A 353 -20.12 -27.03 19.16
CA SER A 353 -20.81 -27.95 20.06
C SER A 353 -19.81 -28.77 20.88
N GLY A 354 -19.86 -28.62 22.21
CA GLY A 354 -18.92 -29.24 23.14
C GLY A 354 -17.56 -28.52 23.24
N ARG A 355 -17.42 -27.36 22.61
CA ARG A 355 -16.17 -26.56 22.52
C ARG A 355 -16.43 -25.10 22.91
N PRO A 356 -16.71 -24.83 24.21
CA PRO A 356 -17.08 -23.49 24.66
C PRO A 356 -16.00 -22.43 24.43
N LYS A 357 -14.71 -22.78 24.46
CA LYS A 357 -13.64 -21.81 24.16
C LYS A 357 -13.63 -21.45 22.68
N VAL A 358 -13.79 -22.41 21.77
CA VAL A 358 -13.97 -22.15 20.33
C VAL A 358 -15.21 -21.28 20.09
N ALA A 359 -16.33 -21.58 20.74
CA ALA A 359 -17.55 -20.77 20.65
C ALA A 359 -17.27 -19.31 21.05
N LYS A 360 -16.58 -19.12 22.18
CA LYS A 360 -16.24 -17.80 22.71
C LYS A 360 -15.24 -17.06 21.82
N TRP A 361 -14.24 -17.76 21.30
CA TRP A 361 -13.25 -17.21 20.39
C TRP A 361 -13.89 -16.68 19.10
N ILE A 362 -14.79 -17.46 18.49
CA ILE A 362 -15.55 -17.03 17.32
C ILE A 362 -16.42 -15.81 17.68
N GLU A 363 -17.10 -15.82 18.82
CA GLU A 363 -17.92 -14.69 19.28
C GLU A 363 -17.11 -13.39 19.41
N GLU A 364 -15.95 -13.43 20.05
CA GLU A 364 -15.12 -12.24 20.26
C GLU A 364 -14.47 -11.75 18.96
N LEU A 365 -14.03 -12.65 18.08
CA LEU A 365 -13.52 -12.25 16.75
C LEU A 365 -14.60 -11.54 15.93
N ASN A 366 -15.85 -11.99 15.97
CA ASN A 366 -16.97 -11.33 15.28
C ASN A 366 -17.36 -9.97 15.89
N LYS A 367 -16.62 -9.44 16.88
CA LYS A 367 -16.75 -8.07 17.37
C LYS A 367 -15.64 -7.15 16.87
N ILE A 368 -14.68 -7.67 16.10
CA ILE A 368 -13.53 -6.92 15.60
C ILE A 368 -13.81 -6.45 14.16
N ASP A 369 -14.01 -5.15 13.98
CA ASP A 369 -14.32 -4.53 12.67
C ASP A 369 -13.30 -4.91 11.59
N ALA A 370 -12.00 -4.92 11.97
CA ALA A 370 -10.92 -5.29 11.06
C ALA A 370 -11.06 -6.71 10.48
N TYR A 371 -11.70 -7.63 11.20
CA TYR A 371 -12.05 -8.96 10.72
C TYR A 371 -13.38 -8.95 9.97
N LEU A 372 -14.42 -8.31 10.52
CA LEU A 372 -15.76 -8.24 9.93
C LEU A 372 -15.75 -7.71 8.49
N ASP A 373 -14.95 -6.68 8.23
CA ASP A 373 -14.83 -6.06 6.89
C ASP A 373 -14.20 -6.99 5.83
N THR A 374 -13.62 -8.11 6.25
CA THR A 374 -12.91 -9.06 5.38
C THR A 374 -13.67 -10.37 5.16
N LYS A 375 -14.82 -10.55 5.82
CA LYS A 375 -15.57 -11.81 5.79
C LYS A 375 -16.04 -12.14 4.38
N VAL A 376 -16.00 -13.42 4.07
CA VAL A 376 -16.45 -13.91 2.76
C VAL A 376 -17.97 -14.09 2.77
N ASP A 377 -18.59 -13.88 1.63
CA ASP A 377 -20.01 -14.20 1.43
C ASP A 377 -20.27 -15.69 1.73
N PRO A 378 -21.14 -16.03 2.71
CA PRO A 378 -21.45 -17.41 3.04
C PRO A 378 -21.98 -18.23 1.86
N ASP A 379 -22.81 -17.63 1.00
CA ASP A 379 -23.36 -18.33 -0.16
C ASP A 379 -22.26 -18.69 -1.16
N PHE A 380 -21.31 -17.79 -1.38
CA PHE A 380 -20.13 -18.06 -2.18
C PHE A 380 -19.34 -19.28 -1.63
N VAL A 381 -19.10 -19.33 -0.32
CA VAL A 381 -18.36 -20.45 0.32
C VAL A 381 -19.10 -21.77 0.10
N VAL A 382 -20.40 -21.81 0.36
CA VAL A 382 -21.21 -23.02 0.21
C VAL A 382 -21.17 -23.52 -1.23
N GLN A 383 -21.40 -22.64 -2.21
CA GLN A 383 -21.40 -23.04 -3.62
C GLN A 383 -20.02 -23.48 -4.09
N MET A 384 -18.97 -22.74 -3.72
CA MET A 384 -17.59 -23.07 -4.08
C MET A 384 -17.18 -24.44 -3.54
N TYR A 385 -17.46 -24.74 -2.27
CA TYR A 385 -17.07 -26.00 -1.65
C TYR A 385 -17.96 -27.18 -2.06
N LYS A 386 -19.26 -26.99 -2.31
CA LYS A 386 -20.09 -28.00 -2.97
C LYS A 386 -19.52 -28.41 -4.33
N LYS A 387 -19.16 -27.42 -5.16
CA LYS A 387 -18.51 -27.68 -6.45
C LYS A 387 -17.16 -28.39 -6.30
N ARG A 388 -16.31 -27.92 -5.37
CA ARG A 388 -14.94 -28.38 -5.22
C ARG A 388 -14.80 -29.76 -4.56
N TYR A 389 -15.66 -30.09 -3.59
CA TYR A 389 -15.54 -31.27 -2.75
C TYR A 389 -16.63 -32.31 -3.01
N LEU A 390 -17.85 -31.88 -3.38
CA LEU A 390 -18.99 -32.77 -3.61
C LEU A 390 -19.32 -32.96 -5.10
N GLY A 391 -18.66 -32.24 -6.00
CA GLY A 391 -18.89 -32.34 -7.45
C GLY A 391 -20.26 -31.85 -7.91
N GLN A 392 -20.95 -31.07 -7.08
CA GLN A 392 -22.28 -30.51 -7.41
C GLN A 392 -22.11 -29.20 -8.19
N SER A 393 -22.66 -29.13 -9.40
CA SER A 393 -22.75 -27.90 -10.19
C SER A 393 -23.77 -26.94 -9.57
N SER A 394 -23.49 -25.64 -9.57
CA SER A 394 -24.49 -24.62 -9.25
C SER A 394 -25.64 -24.71 -10.26
N ASN A 395 -26.88 -24.85 -9.77
CA ASN A 395 -28.09 -24.78 -10.61
C ASN A 395 -28.33 -23.35 -11.12
#